data_AF-A0A963H596-F1
#
_entry.id   AF-A0A963H596-F1
#
_cell.length_a   1.000
_cell.length_b   1.000
_cell.length_c   1.000
_cell.angle_alpha   90.00
_cell.angle_beta   90.00
_cell.angle_gamma   90.00
#
_symmetry.space_group_name_H-M   'P 1'
#
loop_
_entity.id
_entity.type
_entity.pdbx_description
1 polymer ?
#
loop_
_entity_poly.entity_id
_entity_poly.type
_entity_poly.pdbx_seq_one_letter_code
_entity_poly.pdbx_strand_id
1 'polypeptide(L)'
;MELFLIRHPEPDVPEGTCYGRSDIGLAEDAGVAAARLRGILPAGIPVYTSPLLRCRSVAEHLSPAPAVDARLAEMHFGEWEMRRWDEIE
;
A
#
# COMPACT_ATOMS: atom_id res chain seq x y z
N MET A 1 -9.16 20.07 10.13
CA MET A 1 -9.37 18.74 9.51
C MET A 1 -8.05 17.99 9.64
N GLU A 2 -8.08 16.78 10.18
CA GLU A 2 -6.90 15.93 10.40
C GLU A 2 -6.92 14.78 9.40
N LEU A 3 -5.76 14.43 8.85
CA LEU A 3 -5.60 13.37 7.85
C LEU A 3 -4.38 12.52 8.20
N PHE A 4 -4.56 11.20 8.18
CA PHE A 4 -3.50 10.23 8.40
C PHE A 4 -3.11 9.60 7.06
N LEU A 5 -1.88 9.83 6.62
CA LEU A 5 -1.33 9.24 5.40
C LEU A 5 -0.38 8.11 5.78
N ILE A 6 -0.74 6.89 5.41
CA ILE A 6 0.03 5.68 5.73
C ILE A 6 0.59 5.12 4.43
N ARG A 7 1.93 5.04 4.37
CA ARG A 7 2.60 4.26 3.32
C ARG A 7 2.34 2.78 3.59
N HIS A 8 2.11 1.99 2.53
CA HIS A 8 1.99 0.54 2.66
C HIS A 8 3.24 -0.07 3.34
N PRO A 9 3.10 -1.22 4.01
CA PRO A 9 4.24 -1.97 4.52
C PRO A 9 5.16 -2.45 3.40
N GLU A 10 6.27 -3.10 3.77
CA GLU A 10 7.24 -3.61 2.82
C GLU A 10 6.58 -4.52 1.77
N PRO A 11 6.65 -4.19 0.48
CA PRO A 11 6.09 -5.03 -0.57
C PRO A 11 6.93 -6.28 -0.79
N ASP A 12 6.30 -7.36 -1.25
CA ASP A 12 6.98 -8.62 -1.60
C ASP A 12 7.66 -8.51 -2.97
N VAL A 13 8.76 -7.76 -3.01
CA VAL A 13 9.55 -7.53 -4.21
C VAL A 13 11.02 -7.31 -3.81
N PRO A 14 11.99 -7.76 -4.62
CA PRO A 14 13.40 -7.53 -4.32
C PRO A 14 13.72 -6.05 -4.09
N GLU A 15 14.59 -5.78 -3.11
CA GLU A 15 15.09 -4.45 -2.84
C GLU A 15 15.71 -3.83 -4.10
N GLY A 16 15.49 -2.54 -4.30
CA GLY A 16 15.97 -1.83 -5.49
C GLY A 16 15.10 -2.02 -6.73
N THR A 17 13.94 -2.68 -6.64
CA THR A 17 12.99 -2.78 -7.76
C THR A 17 12.13 -1.51 -7.87
N CYS A 18 11.97 -0.99 -9.09
CA CYS A 18 11.01 0.04 -9.44
C CYS A 18 9.62 -0.58 -9.56
N TYR A 19 8.65 -0.06 -8.80
CA TYR A 19 7.27 -0.51 -8.87
C TYR A 19 6.32 0.64 -8.62
N GLY A 20 5.24 0.65 -9.37
CA GLY A 20 4.20 1.65 -9.31
C GLY A 20 2.85 0.97 -9.31
N ARG A 21 2.30 0.73 -10.49
CA ARG A 21 0.99 0.06 -10.65
C ARG A 21 1.06 -1.46 -10.72
N SER A 22 2.25 -2.04 -10.70
CA SER A 22 2.39 -3.49 -10.50
C SER A 22 1.68 -3.92 -9.22
N ASP A 23 0.80 -4.91 -9.33
CA ASP A 23 -0.06 -5.36 -8.23
C ASP A 23 0.67 -6.38 -7.35
N ILE A 24 1.54 -5.86 -6.50
CA ILE A 24 2.44 -6.63 -5.62
C ILE A 24 1.81 -6.76 -4.23
N GLY A 25 2.02 -7.92 -3.61
CA GLY A 25 1.65 -8.20 -2.22
C GLY A 25 2.60 -7.55 -1.20
N LEU A 26 2.46 -7.96 0.05
CA LEU A 26 3.35 -7.55 1.15
C LEU A 26 4.29 -8.69 1.51
N ALA A 27 5.52 -8.34 1.89
CA ALA A 27 6.49 -9.31 2.40
C ALA A 27 6.08 -9.88 3.77
N GLU A 28 5.25 -9.14 4.50
CA GLU A 28 4.67 -9.57 5.78
C GLU A 28 3.15 -9.78 5.70
N ASP A 29 2.58 -10.42 6.73
CA ASP A 29 1.14 -10.57 6.87
C ASP A 29 0.43 -9.21 7.06
N ALA A 30 -0.58 -8.95 6.25
CA ALA A 30 -1.32 -7.69 6.27
C ALA A 30 -2.07 -7.44 7.59
N GLY A 31 -2.54 -8.50 8.26
CA GLY A 31 -3.21 -8.42 9.55
C GLY A 31 -2.26 -8.01 10.67
N VAL A 32 -1.03 -8.51 10.63
CA VAL A 32 0.05 -8.11 11.55
C VAL A 32 0.40 -6.63 11.36
N ALA A 33 0.54 -6.16 10.11
CA ALA A 33 0.74 -4.74 9.83
C ALA A 33 -0.44 -3.87 10.32
N ALA A 34 -1.68 -4.29 10.02
CA ALA A 34 -2.88 -3.59 10.46
C ALA A 34 -3.01 -3.53 11.99
N ALA A 35 -2.62 -4.58 12.71
CA ALA A 35 -2.63 -4.59 14.17
C ALA A 35 -1.72 -3.51 14.78
N ARG A 36 -0.53 -3.29 14.20
CA ARG A 36 0.36 -2.20 14.62
C ARG A 36 -0.25 -0.83 14.36
N LEU A 37 -0.91 -0.66 13.21
CA LEU A 37 -1.59 0.59 12.84
C LEU A 37 -2.79 0.91 13.75
N ARG A 38 -3.57 -0.09 14.17
CA ARG A 38 -4.68 0.12 15.13
C ARG A 38 -4.21 0.67 16.48
N GLY A 39 -2.97 0.41 16.88
CA GLY A 39 -2.40 0.94 18.12
C GLY A 39 -2.05 2.44 18.07
N ILE A 40 -1.99 3.03 16.88
CA ILE A 40 -1.58 4.43 16.68
C ILE A 40 -2.66 5.29 16.01
N LEU A 41 -3.62 4.68 15.32
CA LEU A 41 -4.69 5.39 14.63
C LEU A 41 -5.93 5.54 15.52
N PRO A 42 -6.68 6.64 15.41
CA PRO A 42 -7.98 6.75 16.06
C PRO A 42 -8.97 5.73 15.48
N ALA A 43 -9.81 5.18 16.34
CA ALA A 43 -10.84 4.23 15.93
C ALA A 43 -12.05 4.94 15.27
N GLY A 44 -12.76 4.22 14.39
CA GLY A 44 -14.04 4.66 13.84
C GLY A 44 -13.96 5.78 12.79
N ILE A 45 -12.77 6.10 12.28
CA ILE A 45 -12.61 7.05 11.18
C ILE A 45 -12.75 6.36 9.81
N PRO A 46 -13.18 7.09 8.77
CA PRO A 46 -13.22 6.55 7.40
C PRO A 46 -11.83 6.10 6.93
N VAL A 47 -11.76 4.93 6.31
CA VAL A 47 -10.54 4.39 5.71
C VAL A 47 -10.67 4.47 4.19
N TYR A 48 -9.72 5.14 3.55
CA TYR A 48 -9.54 5.17 2.11
C TYR A 48 -8.27 4.40 1.74
N THR A 49 -8.28 3.73 0.60
CA THR A 49 -7.12 2.93 0.17
C THR A 49 -6.91 2.96 -1.34
N SER A 50 -5.65 2.81 -1.75
CA SER A 50 -5.29 2.51 -3.13
C SER A 50 -5.89 1.17 -3.55
N PRO A 51 -6.25 0.98 -4.83
CA PRO A 51 -6.72 -0.32 -5.33
C PRO A 51 -5.64 -1.42 -5.30
N LEU A 52 -4.36 -1.06 -5.17
CA LEU A 52 -3.24 -1.99 -5.21
C LEU A 52 -3.18 -2.87 -3.95
N LEU A 53 -2.87 -4.14 -4.13
CA LEU A 53 -2.97 -5.21 -3.13
C LEU A 53 -2.22 -4.86 -1.83
N ARG A 54 -0.98 -4.37 -1.93
CA ARG A 54 -0.16 -3.92 -0.79
C ARG A 54 -0.81 -2.87 0.10
N CYS A 55 -1.74 -2.07 -0.42
CA CYS A 55 -2.52 -1.10 0.36
C CYS A 55 -3.88 -1.67 0.77
N ARG A 56 -4.59 -2.29 -0.18
CA ARG A 56 -5.95 -2.82 0.02
C ARG A 56 -5.99 -3.88 1.11
N SER A 57 -5.02 -4.81 1.11
CA SER A 57 -4.96 -5.90 2.10
C SER A 57 -4.88 -5.41 3.54
N VAL A 58 -4.14 -4.32 3.80
CA VAL A 58 -4.04 -3.70 5.13
C VAL A 58 -5.35 -2.99 5.48
N ALA A 59 -5.91 -2.25 4.52
CA ALA A 59 -7.14 -1.48 4.72
C ALA A 59 -8.36 -2.37 5.04
N GLU A 60 -8.45 -3.55 4.41
CA GLU A 60 -9.49 -4.56 4.68
C GLU A 60 -9.42 -5.12 6.11
N HIS A 61 -8.25 -5.09 6.74
CA HIS A 61 -8.13 -5.38 8.16
C HIS A 61 -8.49 -4.16 9.02
N LEU A 62 -8.20 -2.93 8.60
CA LEU A 62 -8.49 -1.73 9.37
C LEU A 62 -9.97 -1.34 9.39
N SER A 63 -10.70 -1.64 8.32
CA SER A 63 -12.12 -1.35 8.17
C SER A 63 -12.84 -2.53 7.49
N PRO A 64 -14.08 -2.87 7.89
CA PRO A 64 -14.87 -3.89 7.20
C PRO A 64 -15.30 -3.47 5.79
N ALA A 65 -15.25 -2.17 5.48
CA ALA A 65 -15.62 -1.61 4.19
C ALA A 65 -14.76 -0.38 3.87
N PRO A 66 -13.45 -0.54 3.56
CA PRO A 66 -12.61 0.58 3.15
C PRO A 66 -13.05 1.12 1.79
N ALA A 67 -13.03 2.44 1.63
CA ALA A 67 -13.31 3.08 0.35
C ALA A 67 -12.09 2.97 -0.56
N VAL A 68 -12.21 2.21 -1.65
CA VAL A 68 -11.15 2.12 -2.66
C VAL A 68 -11.20 3.37 -3.55
N ASP A 69 -10.09 4.09 -3.64
CA ASP A 69 -9.96 5.29 -4.46
C ASP A 69 -8.81 5.13 -5.46
N ALA A 70 -9.14 5.05 -6.75
CA ALA A 70 -8.16 4.87 -7.81
C ALA A 70 -7.14 6.03 -7.92
N ARG A 71 -7.47 7.21 -7.36
CA ARG A 71 -6.56 8.36 -7.33
C ARG A 71 -5.41 8.19 -6.34
N LEU A 72 -5.53 7.24 -5.39
CA LEU A 72 -4.48 6.89 -4.45
C LEU A 72 -3.51 5.84 -5.00
N ALA A 73 -3.74 5.32 -6.21
CA ALA A 73 -2.79 4.44 -6.87
C ALA A 73 -1.48 5.18 -7.14
N GLU A 74 -0.37 4.49 -6.95
CA GLU A 74 0.96 5.01 -7.31
C GLU A 74 1.02 5.33 -8.81
N MET A 75 1.98 6.20 -9.16
CA MET A 75 2.35 6.46 -10.55
C MET A 75 2.59 5.14 -11.30
N HIS A 76 2.20 5.10 -12.56
CA HIS A 76 2.58 3.99 -13.44
C HIS A 76 3.97 4.29 -14.01
N PHE A 77 4.99 3.51 -13.66
CA PHE A 77 6.37 3.77 -14.11
C PHE A 77 6.65 3.29 -15.54
N GLY A 78 5.67 2.68 -16.21
CA GLY A 78 5.79 2.31 -17.62
C GLY A 78 6.71 1.10 -17.79
N GLU A 79 7.63 1.19 -18.74
CA GLU A 79 8.62 0.15 -19.01
C GLU A 79 9.62 -0.07 -17.86
N TRP A 80 9.61 0.80 -16.84
CA TRP A 80 10.44 0.67 -15.65
C TRP A 80 9.82 -0.22 -14.57
N GLU A 81 8.52 -0.53 -14.66
CA GLU A 81 7.86 -1.42 -13.71
C GLU A 81 8.58 -2.77 -13.63
N MET A 82 8.82 -3.22 -12.41
CA MET A 82 9.50 -4.48 -12.07
C MET A 82 10.96 -4.59 -12.56
N ARG A 83 11.57 -3.49 -12.99
CA ARG A 83 13.01 -3.41 -13.27
C ARG A 83 13.76 -2.94 -12.05
N ARG A 84 15.04 -3.32 -11.93
CA ARG A 84 15.88 -2.73 -10.88
C ARG A 84 16.21 -1.28 -11.22
N TRP A 85 16.28 -0.42 -10.21
CA TRP A 85 16.64 0.99 -10.38
C TRP A 85 18.01 1.19 -11.01
N ASP A 86 18.95 0.27 -10.80
CA ASP A 86 20.30 0.29 -11.39
C ASP A 86 20.35 -0.15 -12.87
N GLU A 87 19.23 -0.60 -13.43
CA GLU A 87 19.10 -0.98 -14.85
C GLU A 87 18.36 0.09 -15.68
N ILE A 88 17.87 1.15 -15.05
CA ILE A 88 17.13 2.24 -15.69
C ILE A 88 18.10 3.36 -16.06
N GLU A 89 18.11 3.75 -17.34
CA GLU A 89 18.90 4.86 -17.90
C GLU A 89 18.11 6.18 -17.98
#